data_AF-A0AAV5LZ17-F1
#
_entry.id   AF-A0AAV5LZ17-F1
#
_cell.length_a   1.000
_cell.length_b   1.000
_cell.length_c   1.000
_cell.angle_alpha   90.00
_cell.angle_beta   90.00
_cell.angle_gamma   90.00
#
_symmetry.space_group_name_H-M   'P 1'
#
loop_
_entity.id
_entity.type
_entity.pdbx_description
1 polymer ?
#
loop_
_entity_poly.entity_id
_entity_poly.type
_entity_poly.pdbx_seq_one_letter_code
_entity_poly.pdbx_strand_id
1 'polypeptide(L)' 'MDPLTNEPLFTNCTRDFIGTLDSIFYTANFLAVESLLELLDEDILRKDTALPSPECSSDHIAL' A
#
# COMPACT_ATOMS: atom_id res chain seq x y z
N MET A 1 8.94 -0.58 0.95
CA MET A 1 8.97 -1.81 0.13
C MET A 1 9.76 -2.86 0.89
N ASP A 2 9.25 -4.08 0.96
CA ASP A 2 10.02 -5.24 1.43
C ASP A 2 11.08 -5.60 0.36
N PRO A 3 12.39 -5.64 0.70
CA PRO A 3 13.45 -5.87 -0.27
C PRO A 3 13.59 -7.34 -0.71
N LEU A 4 12.96 -8.29 -0.02
CA LEU A 4 13.00 -9.72 -0.36
C LEU A 4 11.88 -10.07 -1.36
N THR A 5 10.67 -9.54 -1.16
CA THR A 5 9.50 -9.85 -1.99
C THR A 5 9.20 -8.78 -3.05
N ASN A 6 9.80 -7.59 -2.95
CA ASN A 6 9.41 -6.39 -3.71
C ASN A 6 7.93 -6.03 -3.53
N GLU A 7 7.34 -6.42 -2.39
CA GLU A 7 5.97 -6.07 -2.07
C GLU A 7 5.90 -4.77 -1.26
N PRO A 8 4.78 -4.04 -1.37
CA PRO A 8 4.48 -2.97 -0.45
C PRO A 8 4.55 -3.44 1.00
N LEU A 9 4.95 -2.56 1.93
CA LEU A 9 4.99 -2.90 3.37
C LEU A 9 3.57 -3.10 3.93
N PHE A 10 2.62 -2.32 3.40
CA PHE A 10 1.22 -2.45 3.69
C PHE A 10 0.40 -1.82 2.56
N THR A 11 -0.82 -2.33 2.39
CA THR A 11 -1.85 -1.73 1.54
C THR A 11 -3.11 -1.44 2.33
N ASN A 12 -3.26 -2.05 3.52
CA ASN A 12 -4.27 -1.72 4.52
C ASN A 12 -3.59 -1.23 5.81
N CYS A 13 -4.06 -0.12 6.38
CA CYS A 13 -3.52 0.44 7.61
C CYS A 13 -4.64 0.97 8.52
N THR A 14 -5.16 0.10 9.36
CA THR A 14 -6.13 0.47 10.41
C THR A 14 -5.42 0.63 11.77
N ARG A 15 -6.18 1.02 12.80
CA ARG A 15 -5.64 1.11 14.17
C ARG A 15 -5.07 -0.23 14.66
N ASP A 16 -5.76 -1.32 14.34
CA ASP A 16 -5.54 -2.62 14.96
C ASP A 16 -4.83 -3.61 14.03
N PHE A 17 -4.74 -3.30 12.74
CA PHE A 17 -4.12 -4.16 11.74
C PHE A 17 -3.41 -3.35 10.65
N ILE A 18 -2.21 -3.80 10.30
CA ILE A 18 -1.41 -3.29 9.18
C ILE A 18 -0.90 -4.49 8.39
N GLY A 19 -1.06 -4.45 7.07
CA GLY A 19 -0.54 -5.49 6.21
C GLY A 19 -0.82 -5.26 4.73
N THR A 20 -0.19 -6.11 3.90
CA THR A 20 -0.38 -6.14 2.46
C THR A 20 -1.46 -7.14 2.11
N LEU A 21 -2.59 -6.63 1.64
CA LEU A 21 -3.78 -7.41 1.30
C LEU A 21 -4.17 -7.28 -0.18
N ASP A 22 -3.64 -6.26 -0.85
CA ASP A 22 -4.02 -5.88 -2.21
C ASP A 22 -2.88 -6.19 -3.18
N SER A 23 -3.21 -6.62 -4.40
CA SER A 23 -2.23 -6.97 -5.43
C SER A 23 -2.80 -6.81 -6.83
N ILE A 24 -1.99 -6.31 -7.77
CA ILE A 24 -2.30 -6.29 -9.20
C ILE A 24 -1.46 -7.36 -9.89
N PHE A 25 -2.09 -8.47 -10.27
CA PHE A 25 -1.43 -9.53 -11.03
C PHE A 25 -1.42 -9.20 -12.53
N TYR A 26 -0.29 -9.43 -13.18
CA TYR A 26 -0.13 -9.25 -14.62
C TYR A 26 0.59 -10.43 -15.25
N THR A 27 0.38 -10.62 -16.55
CA THR A 27 1.02 -11.72 -17.29
C THR A 27 2.43 -11.31 -17.73
N ALA A 28 3.45 -11.72 -16.96
CA ALA A 28 4.84 -11.31 -17.14
C ALA A 28 5.44 -11.57 -18.54
N ASN A 29 4.88 -12.50 -19.31
CA ASN A 29 5.32 -12.78 -20.68
C ASN A 29 4.84 -11.74 -21.72
N PHE A 30 3.81 -10.96 -21.38
CA PHE A 30 3.18 -10.01 -22.30
C PHE A 30 3.20 -8.57 -21.77
N LEU A 31 3.35 -8.39 -20.47
CA LEU A 31 3.31 -7.09 -19.80
C LEU A 31 4.57 -6.92 -18.95
N ALA A 32 5.14 -5.71 -19.02
CA ALA A 32 6.22 -5.28 -18.15
C ALA A 32 5.73 -4.08 -17.33
N VAL A 33 6.15 -4.01 -16.07
CA VAL A 33 5.87 -2.86 -15.20
C VAL A 33 6.76 -1.71 -15.63
N GLU A 34 6.16 -0.63 -16.13
CA GLU A 34 6.90 0.57 -16.53
C GLU A 34 7.28 1.42 -15.32
N SER A 35 6.35 1.59 -14.38
CA SER A 35 6.53 2.36 -13.16
C SER A 35 5.60 1.86 -12.06
N LEU A 36 5.95 2.19 -10.82
CA LEU A 36 5.14 1.93 -9.62
C LEU A 36 4.95 3.26 -8.89
N LEU A 37 3.74 3.49 -8.38
CA LEU A 37 3.48 4.62 -7.49
C LEU A 37 4.13 4.33 -6.13
N GLU A 38 4.89 5.29 -5.61
CA GLU A 38 5.47 5.16 -4.27
C GLU A 38 4.37 5.18 -3.22
N LEU A 39 4.43 4.24 -2.28
CA LEU A 39 3.51 4.22 -1.16
C LEU A 39 3.83 5.31 -0.15
N LEU A 40 2.78 5.79 0.51
CA LEU A 40 2.85 6.74 1.61
C LEU A 40 3.52 6.11 2.84
N ASP A 41 4.29 6.92 3.57
CA ASP A 41 5.00 6.50 4.78
C ASP A 41 4.02 6.19 5.91
N GLU A 42 4.29 5.12 6.69
CA GLU A 42 3.43 4.70 7.80
C GLU A 42 3.30 5.82 8.84
N ASP A 43 4.42 6.48 9.15
CA ASP A 43 4.47 7.55 10.15
C ASP A 43 3.59 8.74 9.77
N ILE A 44 3.45 9.00 8.46
CA ILE A 44 2.57 10.06 7.95
C ILE A 44 1.11 9.64 8.08
N LEU A 45 0.79 8.39 7.74
CA LEU A 45 -0.58 7.87 7.75
C LEU A 45 -1.14 7.67 9.16
N ARG A 46 -0.28 7.37 10.14
CA ARG A 46 -0.69 7.12 11.53
C ARG A 46 -0.58 8.34 12.43
N LYS A 47 -0.18 9.50 11.90
CA LYS A 47 0.07 10.72 12.67
C LYS A 47 -1.11 11.10 13.59
N ASP A 48 -2.34 10.95 13.10
CA ASP A 48 -3.54 11.36 13.85
C ASP A 48 -4.38 10.18 14.36
N THR A 49 -4.46 9.05 13.64
CA THR A 49 -5.05 7.79 14.16
C THR A 49 -4.59 6.55 13.37
N ALA A 50 -5.02 6.43 12.12
CA ALA A 50 -4.71 5.44 11.08
C ALA A 50 -5.61 5.81 9.86
N LEU A 51 -5.78 4.91 8.89
CA LEU A 51 -6.81 5.07 7.87
C LEU A 51 -8.16 4.44 8.30
N PRO A 52 -9.30 4.98 7.83
CA PRO A 52 -9.44 6.21 7.04
C PRO A 52 -9.19 7.49 7.88
N SER A 53 -8.83 8.58 7.21
CA SER A 53 -8.55 9.91 7.79
C SER A 53 -9.29 11.03 7.04
N PRO A 54 -9.29 12.28 7.52
CA PRO A 54 -9.85 13.43 6.78
C PRO A 54 -9.27 13.59 5.36
N GLU A 55 -8.03 13.16 5.14
CA GLU A 55 -7.30 13.21 3.87
C GLU A 55 -7.52 11.97 3.01
N CYS A 56 -7.96 10.84 3.59
CA CYS A 56 -8.09 9.57 2.90
C CYS A 56 -9.35 8.81 3.36
N SER A 57 -10.28 8.61 2.43
CA SER A 57 -11.61 8.04 2.72
C SER A 57 -11.65 6.51 2.85
N SER A 58 -10.54 5.82 2.57
CA SER A 58 -10.42 4.36 2.59
C SER A 58 -9.39 3.94 3.64
N ASP A 59 -9.56 2.76 4.23
CA ASP A 59 -8.54 2.09 5.06
C ASP A 59 -7.45 1.39 4.23
N HIS A 60 -7.65 1.32 2.91
CA HIS A 60 -6.69 0.82 1.92
C HIS A 60 -6.05 1.93 1.08
N ILE A 61 -4.78 1.75 0.72
CA ILE A 61 -4.05 2.57 -0.25
C ILE A 61 -4.27 2.00 -1.65
N ALA A 62 -4.52 2.88 -2.62
CA ALA A 62 -4.67 2.49 -4.02
C ALA A 62 -3.34 2.00 -4.61
N LEU A 63 -3.41 0.90 -5.37
CA LEU A 63 -2.33 0.32 -6.17
C LEU A 63 -2.47 0.67 -7.65
#